data_AF-A0A392UKK7-F1
#
_entry.id   AF-A0A392UKK7-F1
#
_cell.length_a   1.000
_cell.length_b   1.000
_cell.length_c   1.000
_cell.angle_alpha   90.00
_cell.angle_beta   90.00
_cell.angle_gamma   90.00
#
_symmetry.space_group_name_H-M   'P 1'
#
loop_
_entity.id
_entity.type
_entity.pdbx_description
1 polymer ?
#
loop_
_entity_poly.entity_id
_entity_poly.type
_entity_poly.pdbx_seq_one_letter_code
_entity_poly.pdbx_strand_id
1 'polypeptide(L)' 'MHLAPPVELKMLSTPWPFAWWGIDLLGPFPTAVGQNRYLIVAVDYFTKWIKAEPLASITAFN' A
#
# COMPACT_ATOMS: atom_id res chain seq x y z
N MET A 1 -22.02 14.99 14.52
CA MET A 1 -20.64 14.55 14.85
C MET A 1 -20.71 13.07 15.22
N HIS A 2 -20.44 12.15 14.30
CA HIS A 2 -20.39 10.72 14.61
C HIS A 2 -18.99 10.40 15.15
N LEU A 3 -18.85 10.33 16.47
CA LEU A 3 -17.59 9.92 17.10
C LEU A 3 -17.56 8.39 17.04
N ALA A 4 -16.67 7.83 16.21
CA ALA A 4 -16.38 6.41 16.26
C ALA A 4 -15.88 6.05 17.68
N PRO A 5 -16.32 4.93 18.26
CA PRO A 5 -15.86 4.53 19.59
C PRO A 5 -14.34 4.35 19.58
N PRO A 6 -13.64 4.68 20.68
CA PRO A 6 -12.20 4.48 20.77
C PRO A 6 -11.88 2.99 20.57
N VAL A 7 -11.23 2.68 19.45
CA VAL A 7 -10.73 1.34 19.15
C VAL A 7 -9.34 1.22 19.75
N GLU A 8 -9.13 0.19 20.58
CA GLU A 8 -7.83 -0.13 21.13
C GLU A 8 -6.89 -0.58 20.00
N LEU A 9 -5.78 0.15 19.80
CA LEU A 9 -4.78 -0.18 18.80
C LEU A 9 -3.97 -1.40 19.27
N LYS A 10 -4.01 -2.49 18.50
CA LYS A 10 -3.13 -3.64 18.75
C LYS A 10 -1.75 -3.39 18.15
N MET A 11 -0.73 -3.56 18.98
CA MET A 11 0.65 -3.62 18.51
C MET A 11 0.85 -4.90 17.71
N LEU A 12 1.32 -4.76 16.47
CA LEU A 12 1.61 -5.87 15.58
C LEU A 12 3.02 -6.39 15.88
N SER A 13 3.14 -7.50 16.62
CA SER A 13 4.41 -8.09 17.04
C SER A 13 4.67 -9.45 16.37
N THR A 14 4.62 -9.51 15.04
CA THR A 14 5.08 -10.70 14.29
C THR A 14 6.55 -10.50 13.92
N PRO A 15 7.49 -11.37 14.35
CA PRO A 15 8.91 -11.23 14.05
C PRO A 15 9.28 -11.65 12.61
N TRP A 16 8.30 -12.00 11.78
CA TRP A 16 8.53 -12.58 10.46
C TRP A 16 8.34 -11.53 9.36
N PRO A 17 9.37 -11.23 8.55
CA PRO A 17 9.24 -10.35 7.39
C PRO A 17 8.12 -10.84 6.46
N PHE A 18 7.30 -9.91 5.96
CA PHE A 18 6.16 -10.16 5.07
C PHE A 18 5.04 -11.03 5.65
N ALA A 19 5.02 -11.31 6.96
CA ALA A 19 3.85 -11.94 7.57
C ALA A 19 2.61 -11.03 7.48
N TRP A 20 2.80 -9.71 7.66
CA TRP A 20 1.79 -8.70 7.38
C TRP A 20 2.39 -7.56 6.58
N TRP A 21 1.68 -7.19 5.52
CA TRP A 21 2.07 -6.10 4.65
C TRP A 21 0.82 -5.38 4.13
N GLY A 22 1.00 -4.13 3.74
CA GLY A 22 -0.03 -3.33 3.07
C GLY A 22 0.36 -3.09 1.61
N ILE A 23 -0.62 -3.08 0.72
CA ILE A 23 -0.46 -2.55 -0.63
C ILE A 23 -1.33 -1.30 -0.78
N ASP A 24 -0.78 -0.31 -1.45
CA ASP A 24 -1.50 0.89 -1.89
C ASP A 24 -1.25 1.18 -3.37
N LEU A 25 -2.19 1.84 -4.02
CA LEU A 25 -2.13 2.27 -5.41
C LEU A 25 -2.22 3.79 -5.47
N LEU A 26 -1.16 4.43 -5.95
CA LEU A 26 -1.05 5.88 -6.04
C LEU A 26 -1.15 6.34 -7.49
N GLY A 27 -1.89 7.42 -7.72
CA GLY A 27 -1.97 8.11 -9.01
C GLY A 27 -3.39 8.54 -9.39
N PRO A 28 -3.61 9.02 -10.62
CA PRO A 28 -2.62 9.10 -11.70
C PRO A 28 -1.64 10.29 -11.56
N PHE A 29 -0.38 10.04 -11.91
CA PHE A 29 0.71 11.02 -12.02
C PHE A 29 0.91 11.44 -13.50
N PRO A 30 1.71 12.49 -13.79
CA PRO A 30 2.16 12.76 -15.16
C PRO A 30 2.79 11.53 -15.80
N THR A 31 2.47 11.29 -17.06
CA THR A 31 2.89 10.08 -17.79
C THR A 31 4.41 10.04 -17.94
N ALA A 32 5.01 8.97 -17.43
CA ALA A 32 6.41 8.65 -17.60
C ALA A 32 6.62 7.70 -18.80
N VAL A 33 7.87 7.29 -19.01
CA VAL A 33 8.24 6.30 -20.03
C VAL A 33 7.41 5.02 -19.84
N GLY A 34 6.95 4.45 -20.96
CA GLY A 34 6.15 3.22 -20.94
C GLY A 34 4.69 3.43 -20.56
N GLN A 35 4.16 4.67 -20.65
CA GLN A 35 2.80 5.02 -20.24
C GLN A 35 2.53 4.87 -18.74
N ASN A 36 3.61 4.74 -17.95
CA ASN A 36 3.52 4.60 -16.51
C ASN A 36 2.98 5.88 -15.88
N ARG A 37 1.88 5.76 -15.17
CA ARG A 37 1.18 6.87 -14.51
C ARG A 37 0.67 6.53 -13.12
N TYR A 38 0.92 5.32 -12.64
CA TYR A 38 0.58 4.88 -11.29
C TYR A 38 1.80 4.27 -10.60
N LEU A 39 1.75 4.18 -9.28
CA LEU A 39 2.69 3.41 -8.46
C LEU A 39 1.90 2.39 -7.64
N ILE A 40 2.33 1.14 -7.65
CA ILE A 40 1.94 0.16 -6.63
C ILE A 40 3.01 0.15 -5.54
N VAL A 41 2.60 0.31 -4.30
CA VAL A 41 3.50 0.37 -3.15
C VAL A 41 3.17 -0.78 -2.21
N ALA A 42 4.17 -1.61 -1.89
CA ALA A 42 4.08 -2.63 -0.86
C ALA A 42 4.91 -2.23 0.35
N VAL A 43 4.33 -2.33 1.54
CA VAL A 43 4.99 -2.02 2.82
C VAL A 43 4.93 -3.21 3.74
N ASP A 44 6.09 -3.74 4.11
CA ASP A 44 6.19 -4.75 5.17
C ASP A 44 6.00 -4.09 6.54
N TYR A 45 5.03 -4.57 7.32
CA TYR A 45 4.70 -3.92 8.60
C TYR A 45 5.74 -4.17 9.69
N PHE A 46 6.49 -5.27 9.61
CA PHE A 46 7.50 -5.60 10.59
C PHE A 46 8.81 -4.85 10.35
N THR A 47 9.45 -5.06 9.20
CA THR A 47 10.74 -4.45 8.85
C THR A 47 10.62 -2.99 8.42
N LYS A 48 9.39 -2.51 8.16
CA LYS A 48 9.13 -1.21 7.51
C LYS A 48 9.78 -1.08 6.13
N TRP A 49 10.14 -2.20 5.52
CA TRP A 49 10.66 -2.21 4.16
C TRP A 49 9.57 -1.84 3.16
N ILE A 50 9.93 -1.03 2.16
CA ILE A 50 9.02 -0.48 1.16
C ILE A 50 9.53 -0.84 -0.23
N LYS A 51 8.61 -1.23 -1.12
CA LYS A 51 8.86 -1.35 -2.55
C LYS A 51 7.77 -0.65 -3.34
N ALA A 52 8.19 0.21 -4.26
CA ALA A 52 7.31 0.91 -5.19
C ALA A 52 7.67 0.52 -6.62
N GLU A 53 6.67 0.16 -7.42
CA GLU A 53 6.84 -0.19 -8.83
C GLU A 53 5.89 0.64 -9.70
N PRO A 54 6.33 1.11 -10.88
CA PRO A 54 5.49 1.89 -11.79
C PRO A 54 4.53 1.00 -12.58
N LEU A 55 3.31 1.49 -12.80
CA LEU A 55 2.27 0.82 -13.58
C LEU A 55 1.67 1.75 -14.64
N ALA A 56 1.42 1.21 -15.83
CA ALA A 56 0.72 1.92 -16.92
C ALA A 56 -0.81 1.92 -16.74
N SER A 57 -1.36 0.83 -16.18
CA SER A 57 -2.79 0.63 -16.00
C SER A 57 -3.12 -0.07 -14.68
N ILE A 58 -4.33 0.18 -14.16
CA ILE A 58 -4.93 -0.50 -13.01
C ILE A 58 -6.23 -1.16 -13.49
N THR A 59 -6.48 -2.41 -13.10
CA THR A 59 -7.68 -3.16 -13.44
C THR A 59 -8.22 -3.89 -12.22
N ALA A 60 -9.54 -4.04 -12.13
CA ALA A 60 -10.20 -4.89 -11.14
C ALA A 60 -11.21 -5.81 -11.85
N PHE A 61 -11.38 -7.01 -11.34
CA PHE A 61 -12.47 -7.91 -11.76
C PHE A 61 -13.70 -7.60 -10.89
N ASN A 62 -14.85 -7.46 -11.53
CA ASN A 62 -16.16 -7.29 -10.85
C ASN A 62 -16.77 -8.64 -10.50
#